data_AF-A0A1I6LXT4-F1
#
_entry.id   AF-A0A1I6LXT4-F1
#
_cell.length_a   1.000
_cell.length_b   1.000
_cell.length_c   1.000
_cell.angle_alpha   90.00
_cell.angle_beta   90.00
_cell.angle_gamma   90.00
#
_symmetry.space_group_name_H-M   'P 1'
#
loop_
_entity.id
_entity.type
_entity.pdbx_description
1 polymer ?
#
loop_
_entity_poly.entity_id
_entity_poly.type
_entity_poly.pdbx_seq_one_letter_code
_entity_poly.pdbx_strand_id
1 'polypeptide(L)'
;MRFCELAKVLHKYRRNRSETTAMCVQILTDAILDDVAIEKIGSADKDINPMYGKEKSTLQAIYTGSRLNISEEDAGIMLSRVDEAHFADFVNQYSFDALSQMSEDIRAYGFDAHPDNVGEICGNIMAQIINNRAEGKSDDITTLTIKKKETGKRIKDIAPPTIERRGDKLHICGEEIVIHQMLVPQNVANVELKYIKALCDAYAQALGKTGITEADIPSLPDPFPEDFSDQRKAYYSAESIEHSIRDTFDDGEDEFAKLKKDAWDGIRMTYRNSRKYADGYERLVAVLEKVTNTTLDLSVLSQIRSLIGNLEKMGICHILVNDGTISSWVV
;
A
#
# COMPACT_ATOMS: atom_id res chain seq x y z
N MET A 1 -12.42 -8.73 -10.14
CA MET A 1 -12.09 -7.57 -10.98
C MET A 1 -11.71 -8.06 -12.36
N ARG A 2 -12.48 -7.62 -13.37
CA ARG A 2 -12.30 -7.95 -14.80
C ARG A 2 -11.45 -6.91 -15.53
N PHE A 3 -11.02 -7.22 -16.75
CA PHE A 3 -10.26 -6.28 -17.58
C PHE A 3 -10.95 -4.92 -17.74
N CYS A 4 -12.26 -4.92 -18.05
CA CYS A 4 -13.01 -3.69 -18.26
C CYS A 4 -13.10 -2.81 -16.99
N GLU A 5 -13.00 -3.41 -15.80
CA GLU A 5 -12.98 -2.70 -14.52
C GLU A 5 -11.60 -2.10 -14.27
N LEU A 6 -10.53 -2.88 -14.48
CA LEU A 6 -9.15 -2.40 -14.38
C LEU A 6 -8.88 -1.26 -15.37
N ALA A 7 -9.34 -1.41 -16.61
CA ALA A 7 -9.24 -0.40 -17.64
C ALA A 7 -9.95 0.90 -17.24
N LYS A 8 -11.15 0.81 -16.64
CA LYS A 8 -11.87 2.00 -16.17
C LYS A 8 -11.15 2.69 -15.01
N VAL A 9 -10.56 1.93 -14.08
CA VAL A 9 -9.77 2.50 -12.98
C VAL A 9 -8.57 3.28 -13.52
N LEU A 10 -7.72 2.65 -14.34
CA LEU A 10 -6.51 3.30 -14.87
C LEU A 10 -6.82 4.47 -15.80
N HIS A 11 -7.86 4.36 -16.64
CA HIS A 11 -8.23 5.40 -17.60
C HIS A 11 -8.78 6.69 -16.96
N LYS A 12 -9.22 6.65 -15.68
CA LYS A 12 -9.53 7.86 -14.90
C LYS A 12 -8.31 8.79 -14.79
N TYR A 13 -7.12 8.21 -14.71
CA TYR A 13 -5.86 8.92 -14.45
C TYR A 13 -5.03 9.16 -15.71
N ARG A 14 -5.61 8.97 -16.90
CA ARG A 14 -4.94 9.18 -18.19
C ARG A 14 -4.22 10.53 -18.26
N ARG A 15 -2.97 10.49 -18.73
CA ARG A 15 -2.15 11.70 -18.92
C ARG A 15 -2.65 12.56 -20.07
N ASN A 16 -3.18 11.92 -21.11
CA ASN A 16 -3.68 12.61 -22.29
C ASN A 16 -5.22 12.57 -22.32
N ARG A 17 -5.85 13.75 -22.25
CA ARG A 17 -7.31 13.87 -22.32
C ARG A 17 -7.91 13.42 -23.65
N SER A 18 -7.11 13.36 -24.73
CA SER A 18 -7.56 12.86 -26.04
C SER A 18 -7.52 11.33 -26.15
N GLU A 19 -6.98 10.63 -25.14
CA GLU A 19 -6.98 9.17 -25.12
C GLU A 19 -8.43 8.66 -25.12
N THR A 20 -8.75 7.88 -26.16
CA THR A 20 -10.07 7.28 -26.31
C THR A 20 -10.14 5.95 -25.57
N THR A 21 -11.34 5.46 -25.29
CA THR A 21 -11.53 4.13 -24.69
C THR A 21 -10.90 3.00 -25.51
N ALA A 22 -10.80 3.14 -26.84
CA ALA A 22 -10.10 2.19 -27.69
C ALA A 22 -8.57 2.26 -27.52
N MET A 23 -8.02 3.48 -27.40
CA MET A 23 -6.59 3.69 -27.13
C MET A 23 -6.19 3.15 -25.77
N CYS A 24 -7.05 3.34 -24.75
CA CYS A 24 -6.82 2.79 -23.42
C CYS A 24 -6.62 1.26 -23.45
N VAL A 25 -7.44 0.51 -24.19
CA VAL A 25 -7.25 -0.94 -24.31
C VAL A 25 -5.87 -1.27 -24.89
N GLN A 26 -5.46 -0.56 -25.94
CA GLN A 26 -4.15 -0.77 -26.57
C GLN A 26 -3.00 -0.40 -25.63
N ILE A 27 -3.08 0.74 -24.94
CA ILE A 27 -2.06 1.20 -23.99
C ILE A 27 -1.88 0.19 -22.85
N LEU A 28 -2.97 -0.32 -22.28
CA LEU A 28 -2.89 -1.28 -21.18
C LEU A 28 -2.40 -2.64 -21.64
N THR A 29 -2.78 -3.11 -22.84
CA THR A 29 -2.21 -4.34 -23.37
C THR A 29 -0.78 -4.16 -23.88
N ASP A 30 -0.33 -2.95 -24.20
CA ASP A 30 1.10 -2.68 -24.47
C ASP A 30 1.91 -2.67 -23.18
N ALA A 31 1.41 -2.02 -22.12
CA ALA A 31 2.11 -1.85 -20.85
C ALA A 31 2.43 -3.17 -20.13
N ILE A 32 1.69 -4.25 -20.43
CA ILE A 32 1.92 -5.58 -19.83
C ILE A 32 2.86 -6.45 -20.66
N LEU A 33 3.24 -6.01 -21.86
CA LEU A 33 4.11 -6.78 -22.74
C LEU A 33 5.56 -6.32 -22.58
N ASP A 34 6.50 -7.26 -22.64
CA ASP A 34 7.94 -7.01 -22.55
C ASP A 34 8.49 -6.04 -23.63
N ASP A 35 9.59 -5.37 -23.29
CA ASP A 35 10.25 -4.29 -24.04
C ASP A 35 10.99 -4.73 -25.33
N VAL A 36 10.71 -5.92 -25.89
CA VAL A 36 11.31 -6.40 -27.15
C VAL A 36 10.81 -5.58 -28.38
N ALA A 37 10.22 -4.41 -28.15
CA ALA A 37 9.70 -3.48 -29.14
C ALA A 37 10.60 -2.25 -29.42
N ILE A 38 11.79 -2.10 -28.82
CA ILE A 38 12.69 -0.98 -29.19
C ILE A 38 13.24 -1.14 -30.62
N GLU A 39 13.36 -2.35 -31.16
CA GLU A 39 13.77 -2.57 -32.57
C GLU A 39 12.62 -2.46 -33.59
N LYS A 40 11.37 -2.27 -33.16
CA LYS A 40 10.18 -2.22 -34.04
C LYS A 40 9.30 -0.98 -33.84
N ILE A 41 9.89 0.14 -33.49
CA ILE A 41 9.15 1.42 -33.37
C ILE A 41 8.58 1.79 -34.75
N GLY A 42 7.25 1.70 -34.90
CA GLY A 42 6.50 2.07 -36.11
C GLY A 42 5.73 0.94 -36.80
N SER A 43 5.79 -0.31 -36.33
CA SER A 43 5.04 -1.41 -36.95
C SER A 43 3.67 -1.59 -36.31
N ALA A 44 2.58 -1.36 -37.06
CA ALA A 44 1.21 -1.77 -36.73
C ALA A 44 1.04 -3.30 -36.82
N ASP A 45 2.01 -4.03 -36.28
CA ASP A 45 2.20 -5.46 -36.45
C ASP A 45 1.38 -6.19 -35.39
N LYS A 46 0.37 -6.94 -35.83
CA LYS A 46 -0.53 -7.69 -34.96
C LYS A 46 0.20 -8.78 -34.17
N ASP A 47 1.41 -9.13 -34.62
CA ASP A 47 2.30 -10.08 -33.96
C ASP A 47 2.93 -9.48 -32.67
N ILE A 48 2.88 -8.15 -32.49
CA ILE A 48 3.36 -7.47 -31.28
C ILE A 48 2.24 -7.34 -30.25
N ASN A 49 1.13 -6.72 -30.64
CA ASN A 49 -0.06 -6.60 -29.79
C ASN A 49 -1.30 -6.85 -30.65
N PRO A 50 -2.07 -7.92 -30.39
CA PRO A 50 -3.23 -8.26 -31.21
C PRO A 50 -4.31 -7.17 -31.19
N MET A 51 -4.30 -6.26 -30.21
CA MET A 51 -5.23 -5.13 -30.13
C MET A 51 -5.01 -4.06 -31.21
N TYR A 52 -3.84 -4.00 -31.85
CA TYR A 52 -3.60 -3.09 -32.98
C TYR A 52 -4.41 -3.47 -34.22
N GLY A 53 -4.73 -4.75 -34.38
CA GLY A 53 -5.45 -5.27 -35.53
C GLY A 53 -6.97 -5.23 -35.42
N LYS A 54 -7.53 -4.71 -34.33
CA LYS A 54 -8.96 -4.72 -34.04
C LYS A 54 -9.62 -3.39 -34.43
N GLU A 55 -10.85 -3.49 -34.91
CA GLU A 55 -11.69 -2.32 -35.18
C GLU A 55 -11.95 -1.52 -33.89
N LYS A 56 -12.09 -0.20 -34.03
CA LYS A 56 -12.34 0.71 -32.90
C LYS A 56 -13.58 0.31 -32.09
N SER A 57 -14.64 -0.15 -32.76
CA SER A 57 -15.88 -0.62 -32.12
C SER A 57 -15.64 -1.87 -31.26
N THR A 58 -14.77 -2.78 -31.70
CA THR A 58 -14.36 -3.97 -30.95
C THR A 58 -13.61 -3.59 -29.68
N LEU A 59 -12.61 -2.70 -29.79
CA LEU A 59 -11.86 -2.21 -28.63
C LEU A 59 -12.76 -1.50 -27.61
N GLN A 60 -13.74 -0.72 -28.08
CA GLN A 60 -14.74 -0.10 -27.22
C GLN A 60 -15.65 -1.11 -26.52
N ALA A 61 -16.03 -2.19 -27.20
CA ALA A 61 -16.81 -3.27 -26.59
C ALA A 61 -16.02 -3.99 -25.48
N ILE A 62 -14.70 -4.22 -25.70
CA ILE A 62 -13.79 -4.77 -24.69
C ILE A 62 -13.68 -3.82 -23.48
N TYR A 63 -13.43 -2.53 -23.72
CA TYR A 63 -13.35 -1.53 -22.66
C TYR A 63 -14.63 -1.45 -21.81
N THR A 64 -15.80 -1.50 -22.45
CA THR A 64 -17.07 -1.40 -21.71
C THR A 64 -17.38 -2.67 -20.92
N GLY A 65 -16.96 -3.84 -21.41
CA GLY A 65 -17.27 -5.15 -20.84
C GLY A 65 -18.72 -5.59 -21.09
N SER A 66 -19.39 -4.99 -22.07
CA SER A 66 -20.82 -5.20 -22.32
C SER A 66 -21.13 -6.41 -23.22
N ARG A 67 -20.16 -6.84 -24.05
CA ARG A 67 -20.33 -7.95 -25.02
C ARG A 67 -19.07 -8.71 -25.37
N LEU A 68 -17.90 -8.08 -25.25
CA LEU A 68 -16.62 -8.69 -25.62
C LEU A 68 -15.64 -8.53 -24.47
N ASN A 69 -14.81 -9.56 -24.31
CA ASN A 69 -13.58 -9.53 -23.53
C ASN A 69 -12.41 -9.70 -24.53
N ILE A 70 -11.18 -9.61 -24.04
CA ILE A 70 -10.01 -10.10 -24.79
C ILE A 70 -10.28 -11.56 -25.15
N SER A 71 -10.13 -11.94 -26.43
CA SER A 71 -10.43 -13.30 -26.87
C SER A 71 -9.37 -14.29 -26.37
N GLU A 72 -9.71 -15.58 -26.31
CA GLU A 72 -8.76 -16.64 -25.94
C GLU A 72 -7.53 -16.66 -26.87
N GLU A 73 -7.78 -16.50 -28.18
CA GLU A 73 -6.73 -16.40 -29.20
C GLU A 73 -5.82 -15.18 -28.97
N ASP A 74 -6.40 -13.98 -28.79
CA ASP A 74 -5.61 -12.77 -28.55
C ASP A 74 -4.81 -12.86 -27.24
N ALA A 75 -5.40 -13.42 -26.18
CA ALA A 75 -4.72 -13.62 -24.91
C ALA A 75 -3.58 -14.64 -25.03
N GLY A 76 -3.76 -15.73 -25.79
CA GLY A 76 -2.72 -16.70 -26.06
C GLY A 76 -1.51 -16.11 -26.79
N ILE A 77 -1.72 -15.16 -27.70
CA ILE A 77 -0.63 -14.41 -28.37
C ILE A 77 0.15 -13.55 -27.36
N MET A 78 -0.55 -12.89 -26.44
CA MET A 78 0.07 -12.02 -25.43
C MET A 78 0.80 -12.80 -24.33
N LEU A 79 0.34 -14.01 -24.00
CA LEU A 79 0.77 -14.75 -22.82
C LEU A 79 2.29 -14.96 -22.71
N SER A 80 2.97 -15.21 -23.83
CA SER A 80 4.42 -15.47 -23.86
C SER A 80 5.28 -14.24 -23.55
N ARG A 81 4.68 -13.06 -23.50
CA ARG A 81 5.35 -11.76 -23.36
C ARG A 81 4.86 -10.95 -22.17
N VAL A 82 4.01 -11.53 -21.33
CA VAL A 82 3.50 -10.87 -20.13
C VAL A 82 4.64 -10.58 -19.15
N ASP A 83 4.77 -9.32 -18.76
CA ASP A 83 5.73 -8.82 -17.77
C ASP A 83 4.99 -7.98 -16.71
N GLU A 84 4.74 -8.59 -15.56
CA GLU A 84 4.07 -7.93 -14.41
C GLU A 84 4.86 -6.71 -13.90
N ALA A 85 6.20 -6.78 -13.95
CA ALA A 85 7.06 -5.70 -13.45
C ALA A 85 7.02 -4.50 -14.40
N HIS A 86 7.03 -4.74 -15.71
CA HIS A 86 6.88 -3.66 -16.69
C HIS A 86 5.54 -2.93 -16.54
N PHE A 87 4.45 -3.67 -16.30
CA PHE A 87 3.15 -3.05 -16.05
C PHE A 87 3.15 -2.26 -14.73
N ALA A 88 3.77 -2.81 -13.69
CA ALA A 88 3.92 -2.09 -12.42
C ALA A 88 4.67 -0.78 -12.60
N ASP A 89 5.78 -0.80 -13.35
CA ASP A 89 6.55 0.40 -13.68
C ASP A 89 5.71 1.40 -14.48
N PHE A 90 4.93 0.96 -15.47
CA PHE A 90 3.99 1.81 -16.20
C PHE A 90 3.02 2.54 -15.26
N VAL A 91 2.41 1.82 -14.32
CA VAL A 91 1.50 2.40 -13.32
C VAL A 91 2.24 3.33 -12.38
N ASN A 92 3.41 2.94 -11.88
CA ASN A 92 4.19 3.69 -10.90
C ASN A 92 4.70 5.05 -11.43
N GLN A 93 4.64 5.30 -12.74
CA GLN A 93 4.94 6.63 -13.27
C GLN A 93 3.80 7.65 -13.05
N TYR A 94 2.60 7.26 -12.61
CA TYR A 94 1.55 8.23 -12.24
C TYR A 94 1.97 9.06 -11.02
N SER A 95 1.33 10.23 -10.82
CA SER A 95 1.62 11.04 -9.63
C SER A 95 1.20 10.31 -8.35
N PHE A 96 1.84 10.63 -7.23
CA PHE A 96 1.51 10.04 -5.94
C PHE A 96 0.02 10.21 -5.57
N ASP A 97 -0.58 11.36 -5.85
CA ASP A 97 -2.02 11.59 -5.64
C ASP A 97 -2.88 10.63 -6.49
N ALA A 98 -2.47 10.37 -7.73
CA ALA A 98 -3.17 9.44 -8.62
C ALA A 98 -3.00 7.99 -8.15
N LEU A 99 -1.80 7.59 -7.71
CA LEU A 99 -1.53 6.28 -7.12
C LEU A 99 -2.34 6.07 -5.83
N SER A 100 -2.44 7.11 -4.99
CA SER A 100 -3.24 7.08 -3.77
C SER A 100 -4.72 6.86 -4.07
N GLN A 101 -5.30 7.62 -5.00
CA GLN A 101 -6.70 7.45 -5.35
C GLN A 101 -6.96 6.14 -6.10
N MET A 102 -6.00 5.67 -6.90
CA MET A 102 -6.04 4.37 -7.56
C MET A 102 -6.01 3.23 -6.55
N SER A 103 -5.20 3.33 -5.48
CA SER A 103 -5.17 2.30 -4.42
C SER A 103 -6.53 2.14 -3.75
N GLU A 104 -7.25 3.25 -3.49
CA GLU A 104 -8.62 3.21 -2.97
C GLU A 104 -9.62 2.59 -3.97
N ASP A 105 -9.51 2.94 -5.26
CA ASP A 105 -10.33 2.35 -6.32
C ASP A 105 -10.12 0.83 -6.41
N ILE A 106 -8.88 0.35 -6.24
CA ILE A 106 -8.52 -1.07 -6.25
C ILE A 106 -8.99 -1.77 -4.95
N ARG A 107 -8.88 -1.12 -3.79
CA ARG A 107 -9.42 -1.60 -2.51
C ARG A 107 -10.92 -1.86 -2.54
N ALA A 108 -11.67 -1.05 -3.29
CA ALA A 108 -13.11 -1.25 -3.45
C ALA A 108 -13.47 -2.59 -4.11
N TYR A 109 -12.52 -3.23 -4.81
CA TYR A 109 -12.66 -4.58 -5.37
C TYR A 109 -12.18 -5.70 -4.42
N GLY A 110 -11.76 -5.37 -3.19
CA GLY A 110 -11.34 -6.32 -2.17
C GLY A 110 -9.84 -6.66 -2.17
N PHE A 111 -9.02 -5.91 -2.91
CA PHE A 111 -7.56 -6.08 -2.91
C PHE A 111 -6.88 -5.12 -1.94
N ASP A 112 -5.86 -5.59 -1.24
CA ASP A 112 -5.13 -4.78 -0.26
C ASP A 112 -4.09 -3.86 -0.93
N ALA A 113 -4.57 -2.85 -1.65
CA ALA A 113 -3.74 -1.92 -2.41
C ALA A 113 -3.37 -0.68 -1.62
N HIS A 114 -2.14 -0.23 -1.77
CA HIS A 114 -1.53 0.96 -1.18
C HIS A 114 -0.80 1.76 -2.27
N PRO A 115 -0.53 3.06 -2.08
CA PRO A 115 0.11 3.87 -3.11
C PRO A 115 1.47 3.35 -3.61
N ASP A 116 2.17 2.59 -2.76
CA ASP A 116 3.49 1.99 -2.98
C ASP A 116 3.45 0.63 -3.70
N ASN A 117 2.35 -0.13 -3.57
CA ASN A 117 2.20 -1.46 -4.16
C ASN A 117 1.10 -1.56 -5.23
N VAL A 118 0.33 -0.50 -5.47
CA VAL A 118 -0.80 -0.52 -6.41
C VAL A 118 -0.35 -0.87 -7.83
N GLY A 119 0.85 -0.47 -8.24
CA GLY A 119 1.43 -0.86 -9.52
C GLY A 119 1.61 -2.38 -9.63
N GLU A 120 2.21 -3.01 -8.62
CA GLU A 120 2.43 -4.46 -8.58
C GLU A 120 1.11 -5.24 -8.56
N ILE A 121 0.13 -4.77 -7.79
CA ILE A 121 -1.21 -5.36 -7.75
C ILE A 121 -1.89 -5.25 -9.12
N CYS A 122 -1.85 -4.08 -9.75
CA CYS A 122 -2.44 -3.90 -11.09
C CYS A 122 -1.73 -4.79 -12.12
N GLY A 123 -0.40 -4.91 -12.06
CA GLY A 123 0.38 -5.80 -12.90
C GLY A 123 -0.02 -7.26 -12.75
N ASN A 124 -0.13 -7.73 -11.50
CA ASN A 124 -0.56 -9.09 -11.20
C ASN A 124 -1.99 -9.38 -11.65
N ILE A 125 -2.93 -8.45 -11.43
CA ILE A 125 -4.32 -8.58 -11.91
C ILE A 125 -4.33 -8.67 -13.44
N MET A 126 -3.59 -7.80 -14.14
CA MET A 126 -3.53 -7.80 -15.60
C MET A 126 -2.94 -9.09 -16.17
N ALA A 127 -1.86 -9.60 -15.57
CA ALA A 127 -1.26 -10.87 -15.94
C ALA A 127 -2.21 -12.05 -15.74
N GLN A 128 -2.89 -12.12 -14.59
CA GLN A 128 -3.88 -13.16 -14.33
C GLN A 128 -5.07 -13.09 -15.30
N ILE A 129 -5.52 -11.89 -15.66
CA ILE A 129 -6.55 -11.70 -16.69
C ILE A 129 -6.09 -12.34 -18.00
N ILE A 130 -4.89 -12.01 -18.50
CA ILE A 130 -4.38 -12.57 -19.75
C ILE A 130 -4.26 -14.10 -19.65
N ASN A 131 -3.67 -14.62 -18.57
CA ASN A 131 -3.52 -16.07 -18.39
C ASN A 131 -4.87 -16.80 -18.37
N ASN A 132 -5.84 -16.31 -17.58
CA ASN A 132 -7.16 -16.92 -17.52
C ASN A 132 -7.86 -16.86 -18.88
N ARG A 133 -7.76 -15.75 -19.61
CA ARG A 133 -8.36 -15.65 -20.94
C ARG A 133 -7.72 -16.60 -21.94
N ALA A 134 -6.39 -16.76 -21.91
CA ALA A 134 -5.66 -17.69 -22.78
C ALA A 134 -6.01 -19.16 -22.49
N GLU A 135 -6.38 -19.48 -21.25
CA GLU A 135 -6.86 -20.82 -20.84
C GLU A 135 -8.37 -21.01 -21.05
N GLY A 136 -9.08 -20.05 -21.65
CA GLY A 136 -10.53 -20.09 -21.83
C GLY A 136 -11.35 -19.92 -20.54
N LYS A 137 -10.72 -19.44 -19.45
CA LYS A 137 -11.32 -19.20 -18.13
C LYS A 137 -11.91 -17.79 -18.00
N SER A 138 -12.61 -17.57 -16.88
CA SER A 138 -13.12 -16.26 -16.48
C SER A 138 -11.99 -15.30 -16.13
N ASP A 139 -12.07 -14.04 -16.58
CA ASP A 139 -11.15 -12.96 -16.22
C ASP A 139 -11.56 -12.20 -14.96
N ASP A 140 -12.55 -12.70 -14.21
CA ASP A 140 -12.91 -12.11 -12.93
C ASP A 140 -11.93 -12.53 -11.83
N ILE A 141 -10.93 -11.67 -11.58
CA ILE A 141 -9.89 -11.92 -10.59
C ILE A 141 -10.40 -11.58 -9.20
N THR A 142 -10.40 -12.55 -8.29
CA THR A 142 -10.83 -12.35 -6.89
C THR A 142 -9.71 -12.53 -5.89
N THR A 143 -8.55 -13.04 -6.33
CA THR A 143 -7.37 -13.29 -5.49
C THR A 143 -6.11 -12.92 -6.26
N LEU A 144 -5.08 -12.48 -5.55
CA LEU A 144 -3.78 -12.17 -6.15
C LEU A 144 -2.91 -13.41 -6.14
N THR A 145 -2.18 -13.64 -7.24
CA THR A 145 -1.16 -14.69 -7.33
C THR A 145 0.24 -14.11 -7.17
N ILE A 146 0.36 -12.88 -6.63
CA ILE A 146 1.64 -12.26 -6.30
C ILE A 146 2.41 -13.25 -5.45
N LYS A 147 3.38 -13.89 -6.08
CA LYS A 147 4.39 -14.62 -5.33
C LYS A 147 5.21 -13.52 -4.71
N LYS A 148 5.19 -13.40 -3.37
CA LYS A 148 6.23 -12.65 -2.65
C LYS A 148 7.56 -13.01 -3.34
N LYS A 149 8.36 -12.01 -3.70
CA LYS A 149 9.72 -12.28 -4.15
C LYS A 149 10.37 -13.03 -2.99
N GLU A 150 10.46 -14.35 -3.08
CA GLU A 150 11.19 -15.15 -2.11
C GLU A 150 12.65 -14.77 -2.33
N THR A 151 13.11 -13.82 -1.53
CA THR A 151 14.51 -13.42 -1.47
C THR A 151 15.37 -14.57 -0.96
N GLY A 152 14.74 -15.58 -0.35
CA GLY A 152 15.38 -16.66 0.39
C GLY A 152 15.92 -16.18 1.74
N LYS A 153 15.77 -14.88 2.07
CA LYS A 153 16.23 -14.28 3.31
C LYS A 153 15.09 -14.29 4.30
N ARG A 154 15.22 -15.10 5.34
CA ARG A 154 14.28 -15.10 6.48
C ARG A 154 14.97 -14.49 7.68
N ILE A 155 14.28 -13.62 8.40
CA ILE A 155 14.83 -12.95 9.58
C ILE A 155 15.22 -14.00 10.61
N LYS A 156 14.44 -15.08 10.77
CA LYS A 156 14.79 -16.15 11.70
C LYS A 156 16.02 -16.98 11.32
N ASP A 157 16.41 -16.97 10.04
CA ASP A 157 17.57 -17.71 9.54
C ASP A 157 18.86 -16.87 9.67
N ILE A 158 18.70 -15.57 9.90
CA ILE A 158 19.77 -14.62 10.20
C ILE A 158 19.75 -14.36 11.71
N ALA A 159 20.89 -14.36 12.40
CA ALA A 159 20.89 -14.00 13.81
C ALA A 159 20.45 -12.52 13.96
N PRO A 160 19.28 -12.19 14.57
CA PRO A 160 18.82 -10.81 14.67
C PRO A 160 19.84 -9.85 15.31
N PRO A 161 20.66 -10.26 16.30
CA PRO A 161 21.73 -9.42 16.85
C PRO A 161 22.84 -9.04 15.86
N THR A 162 22.94 -9.73 14.72
CA THR A 162 23.89 -9.40 13.64
C THR A 162 23.34 -8.41 12.63
N ILE A 163 22.06 -8.04 12.76
CA ILE A 163 21.40 -7.02 11.95
C ILE A 163 21.41 -5.71 12.75
N GLU A 164 21.88 -4.64 12.12
CA GLU A 164 21.90 -3.31 12.73
C GLU A 164 21.34 -2.27 11.75
N ARG A 165 20.38 -1.46 12.20
CA ARG A 165 19.97 -0.26 11.46
C ARG A 165 20.97 0.86 11.72
N ARG A 166 21.53 1.44 10.65
CA ARG A 166 22.32 2.67 10.69
C ARG A 166 21.70 3.67 9.72
N GLY A 167 21.03 4.68 10.27
CA GLY A 167 20.30 5.67 9.47
C GLY A 167 19.16 5.04 8.67
N ASP A 168 19.25 5.14 7.35
CA ASP A 168 18.33 4.61 6.36
C ASP A 168 18.77 3.24 5.81
N LYS A 169 19.68 2.53 6.49
CA LYS A 169 20.17 1.22 6.02
C LYS A 169 20.11 0.14 7.09
N LEU A 170 19.79 -1.07 6.68
CA LEU A 170 20.02 -2.32 7.41
C LEU A 170 21.34 -2.91 6.98
N HIS A 171 22.22 -3.14 7.96
CA HIS A 171 23.47 -3.87 7.76
C HIS A 171 23.24 -5.33 8.13
N ILE A 172 23.39 -6.24 7.16
CA ILE A 172 23.13 -7.67 7.33
C ILE A 172 24.36 -8.43 6.82
N CYS A 173 25.12 -9.09 7.69
CA CYS A 173 26.24 -9.95 7.29
C CYS A 173 27.25 -9.29 6.30
N GLY A 174 27.41 -7.97 6.35
CA GLY A 174 28.29 -7.20 5.44
C GLY A 174 27.58 -6.63 4.20
N GLU A 175 26.31 -6.94 3.97
CA GLU A 175 25.45 -6.30 2.97
C GLU A 175 24.73 -5.08 3.57
N GLU A 176 24.40 -4.12 2.70
CA GLU A 176 23.59 -2.95 3.04
C GLU A 176 22.27 -2.99 2.26
N ILE A 177 21.16 -2.92 2.98
CA ILE A 177 19.82 -2.83 2.41
C ILE A 177 19.23 -1.49 2.80
N VAL A 178 18.75 -0.72 1.83
CA VAL A 178 18.16 0.59 2.07
C VAL A 178 16.76 0.42 2.65
N ILE A 179 16.50 1.04 3.79
CA ILE A 179 15.17 1.30 4.32
C ILE A 179 14.65 2.52 3.58
N HIS A 180 13.64 2.32 2.74
CA HIS A 180 12.94 3.42 2.10
C HIS A 180 12.12 4.16 3.16
N GLN A 181 12.66 5.27 3.67
CA GLN A 181 11.92 6.15 4.56
C GLN A 181 10.84 6.86 3.76
N MET A 182 9.58 6.59 4.11
CA MET A 182 8.46 7.33 3.58
C MET A 182 8.49 8.74 4.13
N LEU A 183 8.47 9.71 3.21
CA LEU A 183 8.36 11.11 3.57
C LEU A 183 6.97 11.36 4.11
N VAL A 184 6.86 12.01 5.28
CA VAL A 184 5.58 12.50 5.80
C VAL A 184 5.03 13.50 4.77
N PRO A 185 3.90 13.19 4.08
CA PRO A 185 3.36 14.08 3.08
C PRO A 185 2.89 15.38 3.73
N GLN A 186 3.01 16.50 3.01
CA GLN A 186 2.57 17.80 3.53
C GLN A 186 1.08 17.81 3.87
N ASN A 187 0.27 17.16 3.01
CA ASN A 187 -1.16 16.97 3.24
C ASN A 187 -1.41 15.58 3.83
N VAL A 188 -2.51 15.43 4.58
CA VAL A 188 -2.95 14.13 5.08
C VAL A 188 -3.34 13.23 3.90
N ALA A 189 -2.73 12.05 3.80
CA ALA A 189 -3.03 11.06 2.78
C ALA A 189 -4.22 10.17 3.20
N ASN A 190 -4.91 9.56 2.24
CA ASN A 190 -6.09 8.71 2.50
C ASN A 190 -5.79 7.55 3.47
N VAL A 191 -4.59 6.97 3.35
CA VAL A 191 -4.13 5.87 4.22
C VAL A 191 -4.06 6.27 5.70
N GLU A 192 -3.93 7.56 5.99
CA GLU A 192 -3.85 8.10 7.35
C GLU A 192 -5.23 8.36 7.98
N LEU A 193 -6.30 8.41 7.16
CA LEU A 193 -7.57 9.01 7.57
C LEU A 193 -8.18 8.39 8.82
N LYS A 194 -8.02 7.09 9.04
CA LYS A 194 -8.62 6.42 10.21
C LYS A 194 -7.95 6.88 11.51
N TYR A 195 -6.61 6.80 11.61
CA TYR A 195 -5.92 7.25 12.82
C TYR A 195 -5.96 8.77 12.98
N ILE A 196 -5.90 9.54 11.89
CA ILE A 196 -6.03 11.00 11.92
C ILE A 196 -7.40 11.42 12.43
N LYS A 197 -8.47 10.76 11.96
CA LYS A 197 -9.81 10.99 12.50
C LYS A 197 -9.87 10.68 13.99
N ALA A 198 -9.34 9.54 14.43
CA ALA A 198 -9.31 9.19 15.83
C ALA A 198 -8.54 10.22 16.69
N LEU A 199 -7.46 10.77 16.15
CA LEU A 199 -6.64 11.81 16.78
C LEU A 199 -7.41 13.13 16.90
N CYS A 200 -8.04 13.58 15.81
CA CYS A 200 -8.90 14.76 15.81
C CYS A 200 -10.09 14.62 16.77
N ASP A 201 -10.70 13.44 16.85
CA ASP A 201 -11.80 13.15 17.79
C ASP A 201 -11.33 13.26 19.25
N ALA A 202 -10.11 12.78 19.57
CA ALA A 202 -9.50 12.96 20.90
C ALA A 202 -9.28 14.45 21.24
N TYR A 203 -8.74 15.22 20.29
CA TYR A 203 -8.53 16.66 20.48
C TYR A 203 -9.86 17.40 20.66
N ALA A 204 -10.90 17.01 19.92
CA ALA A 204 -12.22 17.61 20.03
C ALA A 204 -12.81 17.37 21.43
N GLN A 205 -12.68 16.16 21.96
CA GLN A 205 -13.13 15.83 23.33
C GLN A 205 -12.37 16.65 24.38
N ALA A 206 -11.04 16.72 24.29
CA ALA A 206 -10.19 17.49 25.21
C ALA A 206 -10.51 19.00 25.21
N LEU A 207 -10.86 19.54 24.05
CA LEU A 207 -11.19 20.96 23.87
C LEU A 207 -12.69 21.27 24.07
N GLY A 208 -13.53 20.27 24.34
CA GLY A 208 -14.98 20.43 24.43
C GLY A 208 -15.63 20.92 23.12
N LYS A 209 -15.03 20.61 21.96
CA LYS A 209 -15.55 20.95 20.63
C LYS A 209 -16.37 19.79 20.07
N THR A 210 -17.36 20.11 19.23
CA THR A 210 -18.24 19.10 18.60
C THR A 210 -17.56 18.31 17.47
N GLY A 211 -16.44 18.81 16.96
CA GLY A 211 -15.63 18.17 15.92
C GLY A 211 -14.41 19.02 15.58
N ILE A 212 -13.34 18.33 15.18
CA ILE A 212 -12.09 18.91 14.68
C ILE A 212 -11.72 18.11 13.44
N THR A 213 -11.18 18.78 12.43
CA THR A 213 -10.58 18.16 11.25
C THR A 213 -9.09 18.51 11.18
N GLU A 214 -8.36 17.81 10.33
CA GLU A 214 -6.95 18.10 10.04
C GLU A 214 -6.74 19.56 9.58
N ALA A 215 -7.73 20.17 8.93
CA ALA A 215 -7.69 21.56 8.48
C ALA A 215 -7.73 22.57 9.65
N ASP A 216 -8.31 22.17 10.79
CA ASP A 216 -8.43 23.03 11.97
C ASP A 216 -7.14 23.01 12.82
N ILE A 217 -6.29 21.97 12.68
CA ILE A 217 -5.09 21.73 13.50
C ILE A 217 -4.21 22.97 13.65
N PRO A 218 -3.86 23.74 12.59
CA PRO A 218 -3.00 24.91 12.74
C PRO A 218 -3.57 26.04 13.62
N SER A 219 -4.89 26.02 13.88
CA SER A 219 -5.59 27.03 14.68
C SER A 219 -5.86 26.57 16.13
N LEU A 220 -5.51 25.33 16.48
CA LEU A 220 -5.70 24.81 17.82
C LEU A 220 -4.66 25.38 18.79
N PRO A 221 -4.99 25.49 20.09
CA PRO A 221 -4.01 25.89 21.09
C PRO A 221 -2.93 24.81 21.26
N ASP A 222 -1.82 25.17 21.90
CA ASP A 222 -0.82 24.18 22.30
C ASP A 222 -1.41 23.14 23.28
N PRO A 223 -0.94 21.88 23.23
CA PRO A 223 0.14 21.35 22.40
C PRO A 223 -0.31 20.74 21.05
N PHE A 224 -1.59 20.86 20.68
CA PHE A 224 -2.21 20.04 19.63
C PHE A 224 -1.55 20.12 18.24
N PRO A 225 -1.11 21.29 17.73
CA PRO A 225 -0.45 21.36 16.42
C PRO A 225 0.89 20.61 16.38
N GLU A 226 1.68 20.69 17.45
CA GLU A 226 2.97 20.00 17.58
C GLU A 226 2.76 18.50 17.77
N ASP A 227 1.86 18.11 18.68
CA ASP A 227 1.50 16.70 18.90
C ASP A 227 1.04 16.04 17.60
N PHE A 228 0.17 16.70 16.81
CA PHE A 228 -0.29 16.18 15.52
C PHE A 228 0.86 15.90 14.56
N SER A 229 1.81 16.84 14.45
CA SER A 229 3.01 16.68 13.62
C SER A 229 3.84 15.48 14.07
N ASP A 230 4.02 15.31 15.37
CA ASP A 230 4.78 14.20 15.94
C ASP A 230 4.07 12.85 15.79
N GLN A 231 2.74 12.81 15.91
CA GLN A 231 1.96 11.61 15.65
C GLN A 231 2.07 11.16 14.19
N ARG A 232 2.05 12.10 13.22
CA ARG A 232 2.27 11.78 11.81
C ARG A 232 3.67 11.23 11.55
N LYS A 233 4.71 11.85 12.16
CA LYS A 233 6.08 11.31 12.09
C LYS A 233 6.16 9.90 12.66
N ALA A 234 5.48 9.63 13.78
CA ALA A 234 5.45 8.31 14.40
C ALA A 234 4.84 7.26 13.46
N TYR A 235 3.66 7.56 12.87
CA TYR A 235 2.99 6.69 11.92
C TYR A 235 3.91 6.32 10.74
N TYR A 236 4.45 7.31 10.02
CA TYR A 236 5.31 7.05 8.86
C TYR A 236 6.63 6.38 9.22
N SER A 237 7.17 6.59 10.42
CA SER A 237 8.35 5.86 10.89
C SER A 237 8.07 4.36 11.01
N ALA A 238 6.93 3.99 11.59
CA ALA A 238 6.52 2.59 11.72
C ALA A 238 6.17 1.96 10.36
N GLU A 239 5.42 2.68 9.53
CA GLU A 239 5.01 2.24 8.20
C GLU A 239 6.23 1.98 7.28
N SER A 240 7.26 2.84 7.36
CA SER A 240 8.52 2.67 6.60
C SER A 240 9.24 1.38 6.98
N ILE A 241 9.21 1.00 8.27
CA ILE A 241 9.81 -0.25 8.74
C ILE A 241 8.97 -1.45 8.30
N GLU A 242 7.64 -1.40 8.43
CA GLU A 242 6.75 -2.46 7.96
C GLU A 242 7.01 -2.78 6.48
N HIS A 243 7.03 -1.74 5.64
CA HIS A 243 7.29 -1.84 4.21
C HIS A 243 8.67 -2.44 3.93
N SER A 244 9.72 -1.85 4.51
CA SER A 244 11.10 -2.28 4.25
C SER A 244 11.35 -3.72 4.69
N ILE A 245 10.80 -4.15 5.83
CA ILE A 245 10.94 -5.50 6.34
C ILE A 245 10.18 -6.51 5.48
N ARG A 246 8.95 -6.17 5.07
CA ARG A 246 8.14 -7.01 4.17
C ARG A 246 8.82 -7.22 2.82
N ASP A 247 9.48 -6.20 2.29
CA ASP A 247 10.14 -6.27 0.98
C ASP A 247 11.50 -6.98 1.05
N THR A 248 12.15 -6.93 2.23
CA THR A 248 13.50 -7.49 2.42
C THR A 248 13.48 -8.97 2.82
N PHE A 249 12.48 -9.40 3.58
CA PHE A 249 12.48 -10.73 4.20
C PHE A 249 11.16 -11.47 3.94
N ASP A 250 11.28 -12.75 3.62
CA ASP A 250 10.12 -13.59 3.26
C ASP A 250 9.14 -13.75 4.44
N ASP A 251 9.65 -13.77 5.67
CA ASP A 251 8.88 -13.80 6.92
C ASP A 251 8.68 -12.41 7.57
N GLY A 252 9.01 -11.33 6.86
CA GLY A 252 8.95 -9.97 7.39
C GLY A 252 7.55 -9.53 7.84
N GLU A 253 6.52 -9.85 7.05
CA GLU A 253 5.12 -9.57 7.39
C GLU A 253 4.67 -10.31 8.66
N ASP A 254 5.02 -11.59 8.79
CA ASP A 254 4.69 -12.40 9.97
C ASP A 254 5.37 -11.82 11.23
N GLU A 255 6.64 -11.42 11.11
CA GLU A 255 7.38 -10.82 12.22
C GLU A 255 6.85 -9.44 12.61
N PHE A 256 6.39 -8.62 11.65
CA PHE A 256 5.76 -7.34 11.96
C PHE A 256 4.36 -7.54 12.59
N ALA A 257 3.58 -8.51 12.12
CA ALA A 257 2.30 -8.86 12.73
C ALA A 257 2.45 -9.31 14.20
N LYS A 258 3.50 -10.09 14.52
CA LYS A 258 3.85 -10.42 15.92
C LYS A 258 4.17 -9.17 16.73
N LEU A 259 4.90 -8.22 16.16
CA LEU A 259 5.24 -6.96 16.83
C LEU A 259 3.98 -6.14 17.16
N LYS A 260 3.05 -6.01 16.20
CA LYS A 260 1.74 -5.35 16.42
C LYS A 260 0.94 -6.02 17.53
N LYS A 261 0.87 -7.36 17.50
CA LYS A 261 0.16 -8.15 18.52
C LYS A 261 0.72 -7.92 19.91
N ASP A 262 2.05 -7.94 20.05
CA ASP A 262 2.72 -7.76 21.35
C ASP A 262 2.51 -6.33 21.88
N ALA A 263 2.59 -5.33 21.00
CA ALA A 263 2.29 -3.95 21.35
C ALA A 263 0.86 -3.83 21.90
N TRP A 264 -0.13 -4.37 21.17
CA TRP A 264 -1.52 -4.40 21.62
C TRP A 264 -1.68 -5.10 22.98
N ASP A 265 -1.08 -6.27 23.15
CA ASP A 265 -1.17 -7.03 24.40
C ASP A 265 -0.57 -6.27 25.59
N GLY A 266 0.47 -5.46 25.35
CA GLY A 266 1.08 -4.57 26.33
C GLY A 266 0.25 -3.33 26.68
N ILE A 267 -0.50 -2.76 25.72
CA ILE A 267 -1.27 -1.52 25.93
C ILE A 267 -2.76 -1.74 26.22
N ARG A 268 -3.34 -2.90 25.89
CA ARG A 268 -4.81 -3.13 25.91
C ARG A 268 -5.46 -2.85 27.25
N MET A 269 -4.74 -3.06 28.36
CA MET A 269 -5.25 -2.77 29.70
C MET A 269 -5.30 -1.27 29.99
N THR A 270 -4.29 -0.51 29.55
CA THR A 270 -4.27 0.95 29.60
C THR A 270 -5.38 1.53 28.72
N TYR A 271 -5.51 1.02 27.49
CA TYR A 271 -6.54 1.44 26.55
C TYR A 271 -7.97 1.19 27.08
N ARG A 272 -8.27 -0.01 27.59
CA ARG A 272 -9.63 -0.38 28.04
C ARG A 272 -10.07 0.35 29.32
N ASN A 273 -9.17 1.00 30.03
CA ASN A 273 -9.48 1.65 31.30
C ASN A 273 -10.07 3.05 31.12
N SER A 274 -11.09 3.21 30.27
CA SER A 274 -11.64 4.52 29.90
C SER A 274 -12.07 5.39 31.08
N ARG A 275 -12.46 4.77 32.20
CA ARG A 275 -12.87 5.49 33.43
C ARG A 275 -11.74 6.28 34.12
N LYS A 276 -10.48 6.07 33.73
CA LYS A 276 -9.32 6.75 34.32
C LYS A 276 -8.99 8.09 33.66
N TYR A 277 -9.55 8.36 32.49
CA TYR A 277 -9.18 9.52 31.69
C TYR A 277 -10.34 10.50 31.64
N ALA A 278 -10.04 11.78 31.73
CA ALA A 278 -11.04 12.84 31.59
C ALA A 278 -11.52 12.98 30.15
N ASP A 279 -10.63 12.71 29.19
CA ASP A 279 -10.89 12.78 27.76
C ASP A 279 -10.02 11.78 26.97
N GLY A 280 -10.25 11.73 25.66
CA GLY A 280 -9.56 10.83 24.76
C GLY A 280 -8.12 11.20 24.46
N TYR A 281 -7.74 12.46 24.63
CA TYR A 281 -6.34 12.88 24.49
C TYR A 281 -5.50 12.35 25.66
N GLU A 282 -6.01 12.41 26.89
CA GLU A 282 -5.36 11.75 28.04
C GLU A 282 -5.20 10.23 27.82
N ARG A 283 -6.22 9.56 27.25
CA ARG A 283 -6.12 8.13 26.92
C ARG A 283 -5.05 7.85 25.87
N LEU A 284 -5.01 8.65 24.81
CA LEU A 284 -3.98 8.56 23.77
C LEU A 284 -2.58 8.68 24.39
N VAL A 285 -2.33 9.75 25.14
CA VAL A 285 -1.03 10.01 25.79
C VAL A 285 -0.64 8.84 26.69
N ALA A 286 -1.54 8.38 27.55
CA ALA A 286 -1.27 7.25 28.45
C ALA A 286 -0.93 5.95 27.70
N VAL A 287 -1.57 5.70 26.56
CA VAL A 287 -1.27 4.53 25.72
C VAL A 287 0.08 4.67 25.03
N LEU A 288 0.43 5.84 24.51
CA LEU A 288 1.72 6.10 23.88
C LEU A 288 2.88 6.04 24.89
N GLU A 289 2.68 6.59 26.10
CA GLU A 289 3.61 6.41 27.22
C GLU A 289 3.75 4.93 27.60
N LYS A 290 2.65 4.19 27.62
CA LYS A 290 2.69 2.77 27.95
C LYS A 290 3.47 1.97 26.89
N VAL A 291 3.24 2.20 25.60
CA VAL A 291 3.89 1.42 24.53
C VAL A 291 5.40 1.67 24.51
N THR A 292 5.84 2.92 24.69
CA THR A 292 7.27 3.26 24.71
C THR A 292 8.01 2.60 25.87
N ASN A 293 7.33 2.40 27.01
CA ASN A 293 7.83 1.66 28.18
C ASN A 293 7.52 0.15 28.16
N THR A 294 7.00 -0.39 27.06
CA THR A 294 6.71 -1.81 26.90
C THR A 294 7.82 -2.49 26.10
N THR A 295 8.20 -3.69 26.54
CA THR A 295 9.14 -4.55 25.81
C THR A 295 8.34 -5.42 24.83
N LEU A 296 8.81 -5.53 23.59
CA LEU A 296 8.10 -6.19 22.49
C LEU A 296 8.84 -7.45 22.04
N ASP A 297 8.99 -8.43 22.92
CA ASP A 297 9.85 -9.62 22.72
C ASP A 297 9.24 -10.73 21.85
N LEU A 298 7.97 -10.62 21.45
CA LEU A 298 7.31 -11.66 20.64
C LEU A 298 7.85 -11.74 19.21
N SER A 299 8.34 -10.62 18.67
CA SER A 299 8.90 -10.50 17.33
C SER A 299 10.42 -10.44 17.38
N VAL A 300 11.11 -11.10 16.45
CA VAL A 300 12.58 -10.97 16.36
C VAL A 300 13.02 -9.58 15.92
N LEU A 301 12.12 -8.76 15.36
CA LEU A 301 12.41 -7.38 14.95
C LEU A 301 12.85 -6.50 16.13
N SER A 302 12.36 -6.77 17.34
CA SER A 302 12.76 -6.02 18.54
C SER A 302 14.19 -6.30 18.98
N GLN A 303 14.77 -7.41 18.51
CA GLN A 303 16.16 -7.78 18.76
C GLN A 303 17.13 -7.14 17.76
N ILE A 304 16.61 -6.63 16.63
CA ILE A 304 17.42 -5.91 15.64
C ILE A 304 17.78 -4.54 16.20
N ARG A 305 19.08 -4.29 16.34
CA ARG A 305 19.57 -3.07 16.97
C ARG A 305 19.13 -1.84 16.17
N SER A 306 18.59 -0.86 16.89
CA SER A 306 18.15 0.44 16.35
C SER A 306 17.01 0.36 15.33
N LEU A 307 16.37 -0.80 15.12
CA LEU A 307 15.27 -0.92 14.17
C LEU A 307 13.96 -0.36 14.73
N ILE A 308 13.57 -0.85 15.92
CA ILE A 308 12.33 -0.48 16.59
C ILE A 308 12.65 0.46 17.75
N GLY A 309 12.53 1.77 17.50
CA GLY A 309 12.68 2.82 18.51
C GLY A 309 11.34 3.22 19.13
N ASN A 310 11.39 4.26 19.98
CA ASN A 310 10.19 4.80 20.62
C ASN A 310 9.20 5.38 19.59
N LEU A 311 9.71 6.00 18.53
CA LEU A 311 8.89 6.58 17.48
C LEU A 311 8.12 5.50 16.71
N GLU A 312 8.78 4.39 16.34
CA GLU A 312 8.13 3.23 15.72
C GLU A 312 7.09 2.59 16.65
N LYS A 313 7.39 2.47 17.96
CA LYS A 313 6.41 1.96 18.93
C LYS A 313 5.14 2.82 18.99
N MET A 314 5.28 4.14 18.97
CA MET A 314 4.14 5.06 18.91
C MET A 314 3.38 4.93 17.59
N GLY A 315 4.10 4.81 16.47
CA GLY A 315 3.50 4.59 15.14
C GLY A 315 2.69 3.30 15.03
N ILE A 316 3.15 2.22 15.67
CA ILE A 316 2.41 0.95 15.74
C ILE A 316 1.01 1.15 16.34
N CYS A 317 0.84 2.04 17.34
CA CYS A 317 -0.49 2.35 17.87
C CYS A 317 -1.41 2.96 16.80
N HIS A 318 -0.89 3.81 15.92
CA HIS A 318 -1.66 4.39 14.81
C HIS A 318 -1.99 3.34 13.73
N ILE A 319 -1.06 2.43 13.44
CA ILE A 319 -1.33 1.27 12.57
C ILE A 319 -2.45 0.41 13.17
N LEU A 320 -2.44 0.15 14.48
CA LEU A 320 -3.51 -0.59 15.17
C LEU A 320 -4.88 0.12 15.09
N VAL A 321 -4.92 1.45 14.99
CA VAL A 321 -6.16 2.20 14.71
C VAL A 321 -6.62 1.98 13.27
N ASN A 322 -5.69 2.08 12.32
CA ASN A 322 -5.98 1.85 10.90
C ASN A 322 -6.50 0.41 10.64
N ASP A 323 -5.93 -0.58 11.33
CA ASP A 323 -6.33 -2.00 11.32
C ASP A 323 -7.68 -2.23 12.03
N GLY A 324 -8.19 -1.24 12.77
CA GLY A 324 -9.44 -1.35 13.54
C GLY A 324 -9.32 -2.11 14.86
N THR A 325 -8.10 -2.46 15.30
CA THR A 325 -7.84 -3.06 16.62
C THR A 325 -8.12 -2.05 17.73
N ILE A 326 -7.70 -0.80 17.52
CA ILE A 326 -8.07 0.35 18.35
C ILE A 326 -9.20 1.08 17.64
N SER A 327 -10.39 1.08 18.22
CA SER A 327 -11.59 1.61 17.56
C SER A 327 -11.72 3.14 17.63
N SER A 328 -11.20 3.78 18.68
CA SER A 328 -11.24 5.24 18.88
C SER A 328 -10.32 5.63 20.04
N TRP A 329 -9.98 6.90 20.20
CA TRP A 329 -9.36 7.44 21.41
C TRP A 329 -10.36 8.07 22.39
N VAL A 330 -11.61 8.32 21.96
CA VAL A 330 -12.68 8.92 22.78
C VAL A 330 -13.13 8.00 23.93
N VAL A 331 -13.28 8.58 25.12
CA VAL A 331 -13.71 7.88 26.37
C VAL A 331 -15.17 8.03 26.69
#